data_AF-A0A7N0TYS3-F1
#
_entry.id   AF-A0A7N0TYS3-F1
#
_cell.length_a   1.000
_cell.length_b   1.000
_cell.length_c   1.000
_cell.angle_alpha   90.00
_cell.angle_beta   90.00
_cell.angle_gamma   90.00
#
_symmetry.space_group_name_H-M   'P 1'
#
loop_
_entity.id
_entity.type
_entity.pdbx_description
1 polymer ?
#
loop_
_entity_poly.entity_id
_entity_poly.type
_entity_poly.pdbx_seq_one_letter_code
_entity_poly.pdbx_strand_id
1 'polypeptide(L)'
;MWKLKIAEGGNDPYIFSTNNFVGRQIWEFDPEAGTPEELSEVEAMRDNFYKNRFNVKPSSDLFWRMQFLKEKNFKQTIPQVKIKDGEEITLETATAALRRAVHYYSALQAKDGHWPSESAGALYFLPPLVICLYVTGHLNTVLSVEHRKEILRHIYCHQNKDGGWGLHVEGHSIMFGTALSYICMRILGVGPEGGQENAASRARKWILDHGGVTGIPSWGKTYLAVYKRLSHP
;
A
#
# COMPACT_ATOMS: atom_id res chain seq x y z
N MET A 1 -1.33 14.34 -8.57
CA MET A 1 -1.18 12.89 -8.80
C MET A 1 0.09 12.35 -8.13
N TRP A 2 0.08 11.09 -7.67
CA TRP A 2 1.29 10.40 -7.17
C TRP A 2 2.20 9.96 -8.31
N LYS A 3 3.50 10.21 -8.20
CA LYS A 3 4.54 9.81 -9.16
C LYS A 3 5.60 8.96 -8.48
N LEU A 4 6.09 7.94 -9.17
CA LEU A 4 7.22 7.15 -8.71
C LEU A 4 8.54 7.77 -9.22
N LYS A 5 9.41 8.19 -8.31
CA LYS A 5 10.75 8.69 -8.61
C LYS A 5 11.77 7.58 -8.49
N ILE A 6 12.70 7.53 -9.44
CA ILE A 6 13.70 6.48 -9.58
C ILE A 6 15.11 7.06 -9.42
N ALA A 7 15.94 6.41 -8.61
CA ALA A 7 17.35 6.73 -8.40
C ALA A 7 17.62 8.18 -7.98
N GLU A 8 16.64 8.83 -7.34
CA GLU A 8 16.75 10.19 -6.83
C GLU A 8 16.95 10.14 -5.31
N GLY A 9 18.05 10.75 -4.84
CA GLY A 9 18.33 10.95 -3.41
C GLY A 9 17.61 12.19 -2.83
N GLY A 10 17.03 13.03 -3.70
CA GLY A 10 16.60 14.38 -3.33
C GLY A 10 17.78 15.30 -3.01
N ASN A 11 17.48 16.51 -2.53
CA ASN A 11 18.47 17.43 -1.95
C ASN A 11 18.51 17.29 -0.42
N ASP A 12 18.40 16.06 0.09
CA ASP A 12 18.28 15.80 1.53
C ASP A 12 19.66 15.46 2.13
N PRO A 13 20.19 16.29 3.06
CA PRO A 13 21.49 16.03 3.68
C PRO A 13 21.52 14.77 4.55
N TYR A 14 20.36 14.18 4.88
CA TYR A 14 20.25 12.95 5.67
C TYR A 14 20.14 11.68 4.81
N ILE A 15 20.13 11.80 3.49
CA ILE A 15 20.05 10.67 2.56
C ILE A 15 21.44 10.42 1.95
N PHE A 16 22.02 9.25 2.26
CA PHE A 16 23.34 8.82 1.77
C PHE A 16 23.23 7.55 0.92
N SER A 17 24.13 7.39 -0.06
CA SER A 17 24.23 6.18 -0.88
C SER A 17 25.69 5.92 -1.30
N THR A 18 26.05 4.64 -1.35
CA THR A 18 27.34 4.15 -1.88
C THR A 18 27.30 3.80 -3.36
N ASN A 19 26.11 3.79 -3.97
CA ASN A 19 25.86 3.36 -5.35
C ASN A 19 25.07 4.39 -6.16
N ASN A 20 25.14 5.66 -5.78
CA ASN A 20 24.42 6.77 -6.43
C ASN A 20 22.91 6.52 -6.56
N PHE A 21 22.30 5.98 -5.50
CA PHE A 21 20.87 5.70 -5.35
C PHE A 21 20.27 4.69 -6.35
N VAL A 22 21.08 3.95 -7.11
CA VAL A 22 20.58 2.92 -8.03
C VAL A 22 19.73 1.90 -7.28
N GLY A 23 18.54 1.61 -7.82
CA GLY A 23 17.53 0.73 -7.21
C GLY A 23 16.59 1.42 -6.21
N ARG A 24 16.81 2.71 -5.91
CA ARG A 24 15.93 3.48 -5.03
C ARG A 24 14.66 3.89 -5.78
N GLN A 25 13.53 3.73 -5.10
CA GLN A 25 12.22 4.20 -5.55
C GLN A 25 11.52 4.95 -4.40
N ILE A 26 10.91 6.09 -4.70
CA ILE A 26 10.10 6.87 -3.74
C ILE A 26 8.83 7.39 -4.42
N TRP A 27 7.73 7.43 -3.67
CA TRP A 27 6.50 8.07 -4.13
C TRP A 27 6.49 9.55 -3.73
N GLU A 28 6.19 10.42 -4.69
CA GLU A 28 6.02 11.86 -4.46
C GLU A 28 4.64 12.30 -4.97
N PHE A 29 3.95 13.13 -4.20
CA PHE A 29 2.71 13.73 -4.64
C PHE A 29 2.96 15.07 -5.32
N ASP A 30 2.51 15.20 -6.55
CA ASP A 30 2.60 16.42 -7.34
C ASP A 30 1.18 16.96 -7.60
N PRO A 31 0.76 18.09 -7.00
CA PRO A 31 -0.60 18.60 -7.13
C PRO A 31 -0.95 19.06 -8.56
N GLU A 32 0.05 19.45 -9.35
CA GLU A 32 -0.11 19.95 -10.72
C GLU A 32 0.02 18.82 -11.77
N ALA A 33 0.32 17.59 -11.32
CA ALA A 33 0.42 16.44 -12.18
C ALA A 33 -0.92 15.77 -12.46
N GLY A 34 -1.07 15.33 -13.71
CA GLY A 34 -2.17 14.51 -14.17
C GLY A 34 -3.09 15.30 -15.09
N THR A 35 -3.37 14.81 -16.30
CA THR A 35 -4.53 15.31 -17.06
C THR A 35 -5.83 14.86 -16.37
N PRO A 36 -6.98 15.51 -16.63
CA PRO A 36 -8.27 15.06 -16.09
C PRO A 36 -8.56 13.58 -16.37
N GLU A 37 -8.15 13.09 -17.54
CA GLU A 37 -8.29 11.68 -17.93
C GLU A 37 -7.39 10.77 -17.08
N GLU A 38 -6.14 11.15 -16.84
CA GLU A 38 -5.22 10.38 -15.98
C GLU A 38 -5.71 10.31 -14.54
N LEU A 39 -6.20 11.43 -14.01
CA LEU A 39 -6.76 11.47 -12.66
C LEU A 39 -8.01 10.59 -12.57
N SER A 40 -8.88 10.63 -13.58
CA SER A 40 -10.05 9.75 -13.64
C SER A 40 -9.68 8.27 -13.73
N GLU A 41 -8.64 7.90 -14.48
CA GLU A 41 -8.14 6.53 -14.56
C GLU A 41 -7.57 6.06 -13.22
N VAL A 42 -6.87 6.95 -12.51
CA VAL A 42 -6.36 6.71 -11.15
C VAL A 42 -7.49 6.42 -10.17
N GLU A 43 -8.55 7.22 -10.16
CA GLU A 43 -9.69 6.97 -9.27
C GLU A 43 -10.43 5.69 -9.65
N ALA A 44 -10.61 5.41 -10.95
CA ALA A 44 -11.23 4.17 -11.41
C ALA A 44 -10.45 2.92 -10.94
N MET A 45 -9.10 2.98 -10.95
CA MET A 45 -8.26 1.91 -10.41
C MET A 45 -8.41 1.75 -8.91
N ARG A 46 -8.50 2.84 -8.13
CA ARG A 46 -8.73 2.77 -6.67
C ARG A 46 -10.05 2.11 -6.36
N ASP A 47 -11.11 2.52 -7.05
CA ASP A 47 -12.45 1.96 -6.90
C ASP A 47 -12.48 0.48 -7.27
N ASN A 48 -11.83 0.12 -8.38
CA ASN A 48 -11.75 -1.27 -8.80
C ASN A 48 -11.00 -2.13 -7.77
N PHE A 49 -9.88 -1.65 -7.25
CA PHE A 49 -9.15 -2.34 -6.18
C PHE A 49 -10.02 -2.47 -4.93
N TYR A 50 -10.67 -1.40 -4.49
CA TYR A 50 -11.55 -1.44 -3.31
C TYR A 50 -12.68 -2.46 -3.48
N LYS A 51 -13.34 -2.51 -4.64
CA LYS A 51 -14.41 -3.50 -4.92
C LYS A 51 -13.89 -4.94 -4.91
N ASN A 52 -12.65 -5.17 -5.33
CA ASN A 52 -12.05 -6.51 -5.46
C ASN A 52 -11.13 -6.91 -4.30
N ARG A 53 -10.99 -6.07 -3.26
CA ARG A 53 -10.06 -6.23 -2.13
C ARG A 53 -10.19 -7.53 -1.33
N PHE A 54 -11.28 -8.27 -1.49
CA PHE A 54 -11.49 -9.57 -0.84
C PHE A 54 -11.12 -10.76 -1.74
N ASN A 55 -10.94 -10.54 -3.04
CA ASN A 55 -10.57 -11.55 -4.03
C ASN A 55 -9.07 -11.48 -4.34
N VAL A 56 -8.51 -10.26 -4.39
CA VAL A 56 -7.09 -10.00 -4.64
C VAL A 56 -6.59 -9.03 -3.58
N LYS A 57 -5.68 -9.49 -2.71
CA LYS A 57 -5.15 -8.68 -1.60
C LYS A 57 -4.07 -7.68 -2.04
N PRO A 58 -3.08 -8.06 -2.86
CA PRO A 58 -2.03 -7.12 -3.27
C PRO A 58 -2.53 -6.10 -4.28
N SER A 59 -1.98 -4.88 -4.25
CA SER A 59 -2.33 -3.79 -5.18
C SER A 59 -1.98 -4.11 -6.64
N SER A 60 -1.18 -5.16 -6.83
CA SER A 60 -0.59 -5.54 -8.10
C SER A 60 0.24 -4.42 -8.71
N ASP A 61 0.81 -3.46 -7.96
CA ASP A 61 1.72 -2.46 -8.53
C ASP A 61 1.09 -1.62 -9.67
N LEU A 62 -0.24 -1.54 -9.74
CA LEU A 62 -0.98 -1.05 -10.92
C LEU A 62 -0.61 0.39 -11.30
N PHE A 63 -0.48 1.26 -10.30
CA PHE A 63 -0.25 2.68 -10.55
C PHE A 63 1.06 2.98 -11.25
N TRP A 64 2.20 2.49 -10.75
CA TRP A 64 3.47 2.80 -11.38
C TRP A 64 3.62 2.05 -12.71
N ARG A 65 3.06 0.83 -12.82
CA ARG A 65 3.06 0.09 -14.10
C ARG A 65 2.35 0.89 -15.18
N MET A 66 1.18 1.47 -14.87
CA MET A 66 0.47 2.36 -15.81
C MET A 66 1.34 3.55 -16.22
N GLN A 67 1.97 4.24 -15.26
CA GLN A 67 2.83 5.39 -15.55
C GLN A 67 3.99 5.02 -16.50
N PHE A 68 4.70 3.93 -16.20
CA PHE A 68 5.85 3.50 -16.99
C PHE A 68 5.49 3.05 -18.41
N LEU A 69 4.38 2.31 -18.55
CA LEU A 69 3.92 1.88 -19.86
C LEU A 69 3.49 3.07 -20.71
N LYS A 70 2.85 4.08 -20.10
CA LYS A 70 2.45 5.31 -20.77
C LYS A 70 3.66 6.14 -21.21
N GLU A 71 4.63 6.37 -20.34
CA GLU A 71 5.87 7.11 -20.65
C GLU A 71 6.63 6.50 -21.84
N LYS A 72 6.60 5.17 -21.97
CA LYS A 72 7.24 4.44 -23.07
C LYS A 72 6.35 4.26 -24.29
N ASN A 73 5.14 4.82 -24.29
CA ASN A 73 4.11 4.60 -25.31
C ASN A 73 3.91 3.11 -25.63
N PHE A 74 4.04 2.25 -24.61
CA PHE A 74 4.05 0.81 -24.78
C PHE A 74 2.67 0.32 -25.21
N LYS A 75 2.64 -0.56 -26.20
CA LYS A 75 1.44 -1.29 -26.62
C LYS A 75 1.77 -2.77 -26.67
N GLN A 76 0.99 -3.57 -25.94
CA GLN A 76 1.14 -5.02 -25.98
C GLN A 76 0.63 -5.55 -27.33
N THR A 77 1.55 -5.81 -28.26
CA THR A 77 1.25 -6.29 -29.61
C THR A 77 1.18 -7.82 -29.70
N ILE A 78 1.72 -8.53 -28.69
CA ILE A 78 1.71 -9.98 -28.66
C ILE A 78 0.39 -10.47 -28.02
N PRO A 79 -0.43 -11.27 -28.74
CA PRO A 79 -1.70 -11.76 -28.25
C PRO A 79 -1.57 -12.56 -26.95
N GLN A 80 -2.56 -12.44 -26.07
CA GLN A 80 -2.62 -13.25 -24.85
C GLN A 80 -2.86 -14.72 -25.21
N VAL A 81 -1.99 -15.59 -24.70
CA VAL A 81 -2.20 -17.04 -24.72
C VAL A 81 -3.28 -17.38 -23.69
N LYS A 82 -4.33 -18.10 -24.11
CA LYS A 82 -5.37 -18.64 -23.24
C LYS A 82 -5.34 -20.16 -23.38
N ILE A 83 -5.20 -20.85 -22.26
CA ILE A 83 -5.14 -22.32 -22.17
C ILE A 83 -6.30 -22.73 -21.27
N LYS A 84 -7.13 -23.66 -21.73
CA LYS A 84 -8.22 -24.21 -20.90
C LYS A 84 -7.72 -25.36 -20.03
N ASP A 85 -8.46 -25.65 -18.97
CA ASP A 85 -8.16 -26.80 -18.11
C ASP A 85 -8.12 -28.08 -18.94
N GLY A 86 -7.02 -28.82 -18.84
CA GLY A 86 -6.78 -30.07 -19.56
C GLY A 86 -6.23 -29.94 -20.98
N GLU A 87 -6.02 -28.72 -21.51
CA GLU A 87 -5.32 -28.54 -22.78
C GLU A 87 -3.81 -28.80 -22.64
N GLU A 88 -3.21 -29.45 -23.64
CA GLU A 88 -1.77 -29.71 -23.67
C GLU A 88 -0.98 -28.42 -23.93
N ILE A 89 0.04 -28.16 -23.10
CA ILE A 89 0.92 -26.99 -23.26
C ILE A 89 2.05 -27.35 -24.22
N THR A 90 1.96 -26.88 -25.47
CA THR A 90 3.02 -27.09 -26.45
C THR A 90 4.20 -26.12 -26.26
N LEU A 91 5.34 -26.43 -26.87
CA LEU A 91 6.52 -25.55 -26.86
C LEU A 91 6.22 -24.18 -27.50
N GLU A 92 5.42 -24.15 -28.57
CA GLU A 92 4.98 -22.92 -29.23
C GLU A 92 4.14 -22.06 -28.31
N THR A 93 3.22 -22.70 -27.58
CA THR A 93 2.33 -22.05 -26.60
C THR A 93 3.15 -21.42 -25.47
N ALA A 94 4.09 -22.18 -24.90
CA ALA A 94 4.98 -21.69 -23.86
C ALA A 94 5.88 -20.55 -24.37
N THR A 95 6.41 -20.68 -25.59
CA THR A 95 7.27 -19.67 -26.23
C THR A 95 6.52 -18.37 -26.48
N ALA A 96 5.28 -18.44 -26.96
CA ALA A 96 4.43 -17.28 -27.18
C ALA A 96 4.11 -16.55 -25.85
N ALA A 97 3.79 -17.31 -24.80
CA ALA A 97 3.52 -16.76 -23.47
C ALA A 97 4.77 -16.08 -22.89
N LEU A 98 5.94 -16.72 -22.97
CA LEU A 98 7.21 -16.16 -22.52
C LEU A 98 7.57 -14.89 -23.28
N ARG A 99 7.48 -14.90 -24.61
CA ARG A 99 7.79 -13.73 -25.45
C ARG A 99 6.91 -12.54 -25.09
N ARG A 100 5.61 -12.79 -24.86
CA ARG A 100 4.67 -11.76 -24.39
C ARG A 100 5.05 -11.21 -23.02
N ALA A 101 5.40 -12.08 -22.08
CA ALA A 101 5.80 -11.71 -20.73
C ALA A 101 7.08 -10.88 -20.73
N VAL A 102 8.12 -11.32 -21.43
CA VAL A 102 9.39 -10.60 -21.57
C VAL A 102 9.16 -9.24 -22.22
N HIS A 103 8.40 -9.17 -23.32
CA HIS A 103 8.10 -7.90 -23.99
C HIS A 103 7.44 -6.89 -23.04
N TYR A 104 6.50 -7.35 -22.22
CA TYR A 104 5.84 -6.52 -21.20
C TYR A 104 6.80 -6.12 -20.05
N TYR A 105 7.51 -7.09 -19.47
CA TYR A 105 8.39 -6.82 -18.33
C TYR A 105 9.58 -5.94 -18.71
N SER A 106 10.14 -6.07 -19.91
CA SER A 106 11.18 -5.16 -20.40
C SER A 106 10.69 -3.72 -20.46
N ALA A 107 9.42 -3.49 -20.81
CA ALA A 107 8.82 -2.16 -20.79
C ALA A 107 8.62 -1.61 -19.36
N LEU A 108 8.63 -2.45 -18.33
CA LEU A 108 8.53 -2.03 -16.93
C LEU A 108 9.87 -1.72 -16.26
N GLN A 109 11.01 -1.96 -16.93
CA GLN A 109 12.32 -1.65 -16.37
C GLN A 109 12.49 -0.14 -16.15
N ALA A 110 12.94 0.26 -14.97
CA ALA A 110 13.21 1.66 -14.64
C ALA A 110 14.47 2.18 -15.37
N LYS A 111 14.62 3.52 -15.40
CA LYS A 111 15.71 4.21 -16.12
C LYS A 111 17.12 3.83 -15.66
N ASP A 112 17.27 3.40 -14.40
CA ASP A 112 18.52 2.94 -13.79
C ASP A 112 18.69 1.40 -13.86
N GLY A 113 17.78 0.70 -14.56
CA GLY A 113 17.87 -0.72 -14.85
C GLY A 113 17.17 -1.66 -13.86
N HIS A 114 16.65 -1.17 -12.74
CA HIS A 114 15.91 -2.03 -11.79
C HIS A 114 14.43 -2.20 -12.18
N TRP A 115 13.73 -3.12 -11.51
CA TRP A 115 12.27 -3.23 -11.59
C TRP A 115 11.65 -2.74 -10.29
N PRO A 116 10.94 -1.60 -10.31
CA PRO A 116 10.14 -1.16 -9.19
C PRO A 116 9.19 -2.26 -8.73
N SER A 117 9.02 -2.41 -7.43
CA SER A 117 8.05 -3.35 -6.88
C SER A 117 7.65 -2.93 -5.48
N GLU A 118 6.35 -3.05 -5.19
CA GLU A 118 5.83 -2.92 -3.85
C GLU A 118 6.35 -4.07 -2.96
N SER A 119 7.08 -3.73 -1.90
CA SER A 119 7.38 -4.64 -0.79
C SER A 119 6.32 -4.48 0.31
N ALA A 120 5.13 -4.99 0.04
CA ALA A 120 4.00 -4.94 0.97
C ALA A 120 3.68 -6.31 1.57
N GLY A 121 2.59 -6.36 2.34
CA GLY A 121 2.06 -7.57 2.94
C GLY A 121 1.85 -7.40 4.44
N ALA A 122 2.86 -6.92 5.16
CA ALA A 122 2.76 -6.71 6.60
C ALA A 122 1.88 -5.49 6.96
N LEU A 123 0.91 -5.70 7.85
CA LEU A 123 0.00 -4.64 8.33
C LEU A 123 0.49 -3.94 9.59
N TYR A 124 1.75 -4.14 9.97
CA TYR A 124 2.36 -3.60 11.19
C TYR A 124 3.56 -2.68 10.95
N PHE A 125 3.80 -2.21 9.72
CA PHE A 125 4.80 -1.15 9.47
C PHE A 125 4.19 0.25 9.56
N LEU A 126 3.09 0.48 8.84
CA LEU A 126 2.45 1.81 8.77
C LEU A 126 1.86 2.28 10.11
N PRO A 127 1.07 1.46 10.86
CA PRO A 127 0.49 1.94 12.10
C PRO A 127 1.53 2.34 13.16
N PRO A 128 2.60 1.55 13.41
CA PRO A 128 3.70 1.99 14.27
C PRO A 128 4.40 3.27 13.81
N LEU A 129 4.66 3.43 12.51
CA LEU A 129 5.26 4.66 11.98
C LEU A 129 4.40 5.88 12.35
N VAL A 130 3.08 5.80 12.13
CA VAL A 130 2.14 6.88 12.48
C VAL A 130 2.14 7.16 13.98
N ILE A 131 2.17 6.12 14.82
CA ILE A 131 2.26 6.28 16.28
C ILE A 131 3.55 7.01 16.66
N CYS A 132 4.71 6.58 16.12
CA CYS A 132 6.01 7.19 16.39
C CYS A 132 6.06 8.66 15.95
N LEU A 133 5.56 8.98 14.76
CA LEU A 133 5.51 10.36 14.26
C LEU A 133 4.56 11.24 15.08
N TYR A 134 3.46 10.67 15.56
CA TYR A 134 2.53 11.37 16.45
C TYR A 134 3.17 11.71 17.79
N VAL A 135 3.75 10.71 18.48
CA VAL A 135 4.33 10.93 19.82
C VAL A 135 5.58 11.80 19.79
N THR A 136 6.29 11.88 18.66
CA THR A 136 7.44 12.76 18.50
C THR A 136 7.08 14.15 17.98
N GLY A 137 5.80 14.42 17.67
CA GLY A 137 5.36 15.72 17.16
C GLY A 137 5.66 15.98 15.67
N HIS A 138 6.14 14.99 14.93
CA HIS A 138 6.55 15.12 13.51
C HIS A 138 5.49 14.69 12.50
N LEU A 139 4.30 14.27 12.96
CA LEU A 139 3.25 13.73 12.09
C LEU A 139 2.94 14.63 10.88
N ASN A 140 2.68 15.92 11.12
CA ASN A 140 2.32 16.87 10.05
C ASN A 140 3.52 17.36 9.24
N THR A 141 4.73 17.22 9.78
CA THR A 141 5.98 17.60 9.08
C THR A 141 6.39 16.51 8.09
N VAL A 142 6.22 15.24 8.47
CA VAL A 142 6.62 14.09 7.64
C VAL A 142 5.49 13.62 6.72
N LEU A 143 4.26 13.59 7.21
CA LEU A 143 3.10 13.10 6.45
C LEU A 143 2.21 14.26 6.00
N SER A 144 2.29 14.58 4.71
CA SER A 144 1.35 15.49 4.06
C SER A 144 -0.10 15.00 4.17
N VAL A 145 -1.07 15.86 3.85
CA VAL A 145 -2.49 15.48 3.80
C VAL A 145 -2.72 14.30 2.86
N GLU A 146 -2.02 14.26 1.72
CA GLU A 146 -2.13 13.19 0.74
C GLU A 146 -1.56 11.86 1.26
N HIS A 147 -0.42 11.88 1.97
CA HIS A 147 0.08 10.67 2.64
C HIS A 147 -0.96 10.10 3.61
N ARG A 148 -1.60 10.96 4.40
CA ARG A 148 -2.61 10.54 5.39
C ARG A 148 -3.85 9.92 4.72
N LYS A 149 -4.31 10.49 3.60
CA LYS A 149 -5.39 9.91 2.80
C LYS A 149 -5.02 8.51 2.28
N GLU A 150 -3.80 8.34 1.77
CA GLU A 150 -3.34 7.04 1.25
C GLU A 150 -3.15 6.00 2.35
N ILE A 151 -2.66 6.39 3.54
CA ILE A 151 -2.55 5.49 4.70
C ILE A 151 -3.94 5.02 5.12
N LEU A 152 -4.92 5.93 5.21
CA LEU A 152 -6.30 5.57 5.51
C LEU A 152 -6.91 4.66 4.44
N ARG A 153 -6.72 4.97 3.15
CA ARG A 153 -7.16 4.12 2.05
C ARG A 153 -6.56 2.71 2.16
N HIS A 154 -5.27 2.59 2.41
CA HIS A 154 -4.61 1.30 2.62
C HIS A 154 -5.23 0.54 3.80
N ILE A 155 -5.49 1.20 4.93
CA ILE A 155 -6.16 0.58 6.09
C ILE A 155 -7.57 0.08 5.71
N TYR A 156 -8.37 0.89 5.02
CA TYR A 156 -9.73 0.51 4.62
C TYR A 156 -9.75 -0.64 3.62
N CYS A 157 -8.81 -0.67 2.68
CA CYS A 157 -8.67 -1.76 1.71
C CYS A 157 -8.39 -3.11 2.38
N HIS A 158 -7.77 -3.13 3.57
CA HIS A 158 -7.33 -4.35 4.22
C HIS A 158 -8.12 -4.69 5.49
N GLN A 159 -9.21 -3.97 5.81
CA GLN A 159 -10.12 -4.37 6.87
C GLN A 159 -10.85 -5.65 6.44
N ASN A 160 -10.78 -6.69 7.28
CA ASN A 160 -11.53 -7.92 7.07
C ASN A 160 -13.03 -7.68 7.29
N LYS A 161 -13.85 -8.60 6.76
CA LYS A 161 -15.32 -8.51 6.83
C LYS A 161 -15.86 -8.50 8.27
N ASP A 162 -15.11 -9.07 9.21
CA ASP A 162 -15.43 -9.07 10.65
C ASP A 162 -15.09 -7.74 11.35
N GLY A 163 -14.48 -6.78 10.65
CA GLY A 163 -14.08 -5.49 11.19
C GLY A 163 -12.65 -5.43 11.73
N GLY A 164 -11.90 -6.54 11.71
CA GLY A 164 -10.52 -6.59 12.19
C GLY A 164 -9.45 -6.52 11.10
N TRP A 165 -8.18 -6.63 11.51
CA TRP A 165 -7.01 -6.74 10.62
C TRP A 165 -6.07 -7.83 11.11
N GLY A 166 -5.44 -8.52 10.16
CA GLY A 166 -4.44 -9.55 10.45
C GLY A 166 -3.03 -9.02 10.67
N LEU A 167 -2.08 -9.95 10.77
CA LEU A 167 -0.64 -9.63 10.78
C LEU A 167 -0.17 -9.16 9.40
N HIS A 168 -0.80 -9.68 8.34
CA HIS A 168 -0.55 -9.33 6.95
C HIS A 168 -1.87 -9.25 6.17
N VAL A 169 -1.84 -8.75 4.94
CA VAL A 169 -3.01 -8.47 4.08
C VAL A 169 -3.92 -9.67 3.79
N GLU A 170 -3.38 -10.89 3.92
CA GLU A 170 -4.09 -12.17 3.76
C GLU A 170 -4.49 -12.82 5.09
N GLY A 171 -4.04 -12.27 6.21
CA GLY A 171 -4.24 -12.86 7.53
C GLY A 171 -5.64 -12.62 8.10
N HIS A 172 -6.12 -13.59 8.88
CA HIS A 172 -7.30 -13.41 9.73
C HIS A 172 -7.06 -12.32 10.77
N SER A 173 -8.15 -11.72 11.23
CA SER A 173 -8.11 -10.64 12.21
C SER A 173 -7.48 -11.09 13.53
N ILE A 174 -6.56 -10.28 14.06
CA ILE A 174 -5.89 -10.51 15.34
C ILE A 174 -5.85 -9.22 16.15
N MET A 175 -5.75 -9.34 17.48
CA MET A 175 -5.72 -8.17 18.38
C MET A 175 -4.60 -7.18 18.02
N PHE A 176 -3.44 -7.68 17.60
CA PHE A 176 -2.31 -6.83 17.21
C PHE A 176 -2.64 -5.93 16.01
N GLY A 177 -3.03 -6.53 14.88
CA GLY A 177 -3.37 -5.80 13.65
C GLY A 177 -4.56 -4.87 13.84
N THR A 178 -5.63 -5.35 14.50
CA THR A 178 -6.85 -4.57 14.71
C THR A 178 -6.64 -3.38 15.62
N ALA A 179 -5.97 -3.55 16.77
CA ALA A 179 -5.75 -2.46 17.72
C ALA A 179 -4.84 -1.38 17.13
N LEU A 180 -3.76 -1.77 16.44
CA LEU A 180 -2.85 -0.81 15.81
C LEU A 180 -3.52 -0.05 14.66
N SER A 181 -4.29 -0.74 13.81
CA SER A 181 -5.04 -0.10 12.72
C SER A 181 -6.10 0.87 13.26
N TYR A 182 -6.81 0.50 14.32
CA TYR A 182 -7.75 1.38 15.00
C TYR A 182 -7.06 2.65 15.53
N ILE A 183 -5.96 2.50 16.28
CA ILE A 183 -5.21 3.65 16.82
C ILE A 183 -4.69 4.55 15.70
N CYS A 184 -4.15 3.97 14.63
CA CYS A 184 -3.67 4.72 13.47
C CYS A 184 -4.80 5.57 12.86
N MET A 185 -5.99 5.00 12.63
CA MET A 185 -7.15 5.76 12.14
C MET A 185 -7.52 6.91 13.10
N ARG A 186 -7.51 6.66 14.41
CA ARG A 186 -7.84 7.69 15.42
C ARG A 186 -6.83 8.84 15.41
N ILE A 187 -5.53 8.55 15.33
CA ILE A 187 -4.45 9.55 15.21
C ILE A 187 -4.62 10.39 13.95
N LEU A 188 -5.01 9.76 12.84
CA LEU A 188 -5.23 10.44 11.57
C LEU A 188 -6.57 11.20 11.49
N GLY A 189 -7.30 11.34 12.61
CA GLY A 189 -8.49 12.17 12.72
C GLY A 189 -9.82 11.47 12.41
N VAL A 190 -9.81 10.16 12.12
CA VAL A 190 -11.04 9.39 11.88
C VAL A 190 -11.80 9.23 13.19
N GLY A 191 -13.02 9.75 13.28
CA GLY A 191 -13.93 9.64 14.44
C GLY A 191 -14.15 8.19 14.95
N PRO A 192 -14.60 8.00 16.21
CA PRO A 192 -14.86 6.66 16.75
C PRO A 192 -15.96 5.91 15.97
N GLU A 193 -16.91 6.65 15.40
CA GLU A 193 -17.95 6.13 14.50
C GLU A 193 -17.64 6.38 13.01
N GLY A 194 -16.41 6.82 12.70
CA GLY A 194 -16.03 7.29 11.38
C GLY A 194 -15.29 6.25 10.53
N GLY A 195 -14.82 6.74 9.38
CA GLY A 195 -14.07 5.97 8.40
C GLY A 195 -14.97 5.35 7.35
N GLN A 196 -14.36 4.84 6.28
CA GLN A 196 -15.10 4.20 5.20
C GLN A 196 -15.88 2.99 5.74
N GLU A 197 -17.18 2.93 5.47
CA GLU A 197 -18.09 1.90 6.00
C GLU A 197 -18.04 1.73 7.53
N ASN A 198 -17.86 2.83 8.28
CA ASN A 198 -17.74 2.82 9.75
C ASN A 198 -16.58 1.94 10.25
N ALA A 199 -15.47 1.92 9.51
CA ALA A 199 -14.30 1.08 9.80
C ALA A 199 -13.85 1.18 11.27
N ALA A 200 -13.87 2.38 11.87
CA ALA A 200 -13.43 2.58 13.24
C ALA A 200 -14.35 1.92 14.28
N SER A 201 -15.68 1.99 14.10
CA SER A 201 -16.61 1.38 15.05
C SER A 201 -16.63 -0.14 14.93
N ARG A 202 -16.52 -0.68 13.71
CA ARG A 202 -16.35 -2.12 13.46
C ARG A 202 -15.09 -2.66 14.12
N ALA A 203 -13.97 -1.95 13.99
CA ALA A 203 -12.71 -2.28 14.64
C ALA A 203 -12.84 -2.29 16.16
N ARG A 204 -13.46 -1.25 16.73
CA ARG A 204 -13.68 -1.15 18.17
C ARG A 204 -14.56 -2.28 18.69
N LYS A 205 -15.64 -2.59 17.98
CA LYS A 205 -16.51 -3.73 18.29
C LYS A 205 -15.71 -5.04 18.29
N TRP A 206 -14.94 -5.30 17.23
CA TRP A 206 -14.10 -6.49 17.13
C TRP A 206 -13.14 -6.59 18.33
N ILE A 207 -12.46 -5.49 18.70
CA ILE A 207 -11.54 -5.46 19.85
C ILE A 207 -12.28 -5.83 21.15
N LEU A 208 -13.45 -5.24 21.40
CA LEU A 208 -14.21 -5.47 22.63
C LEU A 208 -14.75 -6.90 22.70
N ASP A 209 -15.26 -7.43 21.59
CA ASP A 209 -15.79 -8.80 21.51
C ASP A 209 -14.69 -9.86 21.72
N HIS A 210 -13.41 -9.52 21.50
CA HIS A 210 -12.26 -10.41 21.65
C HIS A 210 -11.43 -10.15 22.91
N GLY A 211 -12.08 -9.64 23.98
CA GLY A 211 -11.46 -9.49 25.31
C GLY A 211 -10.65 -8.21 25.51
N GLY A 212 -10.70 -7.28 24.56
CA GLY A 212 -10.00 -6.01 24.62
C GLY A 212 -8.49 -6.10 24.43
N VAL A 213 -7.81 -4.96 24.51
CA VAL A 213 -6.38 -4.83 24.16
C VAL A 213 -5.41 -5.48 25.16
N THR A 214 -5.88 -6.01 26.29
CA THR A 214 -5.01 -6.61 27.32
C THR A 214 -4.31 -7.89 26.83
N GLY A 215 -4.95 -8.64 25.93
CA GLY A 215 -4.42 -9.83 25.28
C GLY A 215 -3.49 -9.58 24.09
N ILE A 216 -3.12 -8.32 23.82
CA ILE A 216 -2.26 -8.00 22.67
C ILE A 216 -0.84 -8.58 22.85
N PRO A 217 -0.17 -9.06 21.78
CA PRO A 217 1.21 -9.51 21.82
C PRO A 217 2.21 -8.45 22.33
N SER A 218 3.40 -8.88 22.75
CA SER A 218 4.42 -8.04 23.38
C SER A 218 4.76 -6.78 22.58
N TRP A 219 4.94 -6.89 21.26
CA TRP A 219 5.18 -5.74 20.39
C TRP A 219 4.04 -4.71 20.43
N GLY A 220 2.80 -5.19 20.50
CA GLY A 220 1.63 -4.32 20.67
C GLY A 220 1.65 -3.61 22.01
N LYS A 221 2.02 -4.30 23.10
CA LYS A 221 2.16 -3.69 24.43
C LYS A 221 3.19 -2.55 24.40
N THR A 222 4.31 -2.73 23.71
CA THR A 222 5.33 -1.67 23.53
C THR A 222 4.72 -0.42 22.90
N TYR A 223 4.02 -0.55 21.76
CA TYR A 223 3.43 0.61 21.09
C TYR A 223 2.31 1.27 21.90
N LEU A 224 1.49 0.49 22.61
CA LEU A 224 0.47 1.04 23.51
C LEU A 224 1.08 1.82 24.68
N ALA A 225 2.18 1.32 25.26
CA ALA A 225 2.89 1.98 26.35
C ALA A 225 3.50 3.32 25.89
N VAL A 226 4.15 3.33 24.73
CA VAL A 226 4.72 4.54 24.11
C VAL A 226 3.61 5.54 23.81
N TYR A 227 2.53 5.10 23.17
CA TYR A 227 1.39 5.96 22.85
C TYR A 227 0.77 6.58 24.11
N LYS A 228 0.47 5.78 25.14
CA LYS A 228 -0.17 6.28 26.37
C LYS A 228 0.72 7.27 27.13
N ARG A 229 2.02 6.99 27.27
CA ARG A 229 2.94 7.80 28.06
C ARG A 229 3.24 9.16 27.43
N LEU A 230 3.24 9.25 26.10
CA LEU A 230 3.68 10.44 25.37
C LEU A 230 2.53 11.26 24.78
N SER A 231 1.30 10.72 24.74
CA SER A 231 0.11 11.45 24.28
C SER A 231 -0.53 12.33 25.35
N HIS A 232 -0.10 12.21 26.61
CA HIS A 232 -0.62 12.96 27.77
C HIS A 232 0.57 13.45 28.62
N PRO A 233 1.33 14.47 28.18
CA PRO A 233 2.33 15.13 29.03
C PRO A 233 1.68 15.85 30.22
#